data_AF-A0A920CCU2-F1
#
_entry.id   AF-A0A920CCU2-F1
#
_cell.length_a   1.000
_cell.length_b   1.000
_cell.length_c   1.000
_cell.angle_alpha   90.00
_cell.angle_beta   90.00
_cell.angle_gamma   90.00
#
_symmetry.space_group_name_H-M   'P 1'
#
loop_
_entity.id
_entity.type
_entity.pdbx_description
1 polymer ?
#
loop_
_entity_poly.entity_id
_entity_poly.type
_entity_poly.pdbx_seq_one_letter_code
_entity_poly.pdbx_strand_id
1 'polypeptide(L)'
;MLQSWIQSLREFNAVSIFLLAVMLISLLQGWSRGASRSAGRLLSLLREGVFILVALVLSVPFTLWASPKVQEWLTQYTSAIPNRDLSVWEQIYYTFMSSMADFPLLRFAVLFILSYSIIRLLMRWLTVLVFGGKNALFAPGTRQSASLLSRLAGAVIGLLIGAGRCIVVVALLFVFASLYPDSSFTRYVEASPIYQEGAKRVIEPLSGNLVKDKLPVFTKAVEKELNGILQRKYEVIDHAIPDDIDAAAAEIVKGAKTDEEKARRLYDWVGTRVQYDYGKVDDYEQKGIWHEQTPQDTFDTKKGVCIDYARLYAMMARSQGLQVRVVTGQGYNGQGGYGPHAWNEVYLSGQKKWVPLDPTWAKSGDWFNPPNFAATHIRDGVFS
;
A
#
# COMPACT_ATOMS: atom_id res chain seq x y z
N MET A 1 24.23 27.96 -10.13
CA MET A 1 24.94 26.75 -9.66
C MET A 1 26.09 27.12 -8.73
N LEU A 2 27.20 27.74 -9.15
CA LEU A 2 28.34 27.97 -8.24
C LEU A 2 28.01 28.62 -6.87
N GLN A 3 27.10 29.60 -6.81
CA GLN A 3 26.77 30.29 -5.54
C GLN A 3 26.06 29.40 -4.51
N SER A 4 25.09 28.57 -4.91
CA SER A 4 24.44 27.61 -4.01
C SER A 4 25.39 26.48 -3.58
N TRP A 5 26.37 26.15 -4.42
CA TRP A 5 27.40 25.16 -4.12
C TRP A 5 28.44 25.68 -3.11
N ILE A 6 28.82 26.96 -3.21
CA ILE A 6 29.72 27.63 -2.26
C ILE A 6 29.03 27.79 -0.89
N GLN A 7 27.73 28.05 -0.88
CA GLN A 7 26.94 28.15 0.36
C GLN A 7 26.78 26.78 1.05
N SER A 8 26.53 25.71 0.28
CA SER A 8 26.48 24.34 0.81
C SER A 8 27.84 23.84 1.34
N LEU A 9 28.97 24.36 0.85
CA LEU A 9 30.30 24.07 1.40
C LEU A 9 30.55 24.77 2.74
N ARG A 10 29.87 25.90 3.00
CA ARG A 10 29.95 26.64 4.28
C ARG A 10 29.09 26.02 5.39
N GLU A 11 28.05 25.27 5.05
CA GLU A 11 27.08 24.71 6.02
C GLU A 11 27.35 23.25 6.45
N PHE A 12 28.45 22.61 6.02
CA PHE A 12 28.89 21.27 6.49
C PHE A 12 27.81 20.17 6.52
N ASN A 13 26.84 20.17 5.60
CA ASN A 13 25.85 19.09 5.51
C ASN A 13 26.50 17.81 4.92
N ALA A 14 26.49 16.72 5.67
CA ALA A 14 27.14 15.45 5.32
C ALA A 14 26.60 14.84 4.03
N VAL A 15 25.32 15.05 3.71
CA VAL A 15 24.70 14.59 2.46
C VAL A 15 25.29 15.33 1.26
N SER A 16 25.45 16.64 1.37
CA SER A 16 26.08 17.48 0.34
C SER A 16 27.54 17.08 0.11
N ILE A 17 28.29 16.83 1.19
CA ILE A 17 29.69 16.37 1.13
C ILE A 17 29.79 15.00 0.46
N PHE A 18 28.87 14.08 0.77
CA PHE A 18 28.83 12.76 0.16
C PHE A 18 28.54 12.83 -1.35
N LEU A 19 27.55 13.61 -1.78
CA LEU A 19 27.24 13.81 -3.20
C LEU A 19 28.40 14.47 -3.95
N LEU A 20 29.08 15.43 -3.32
CA LEU A 20 30.30 16.05 -3.84
C LEU A 20 31.45 15.05 -3.99
N ALA A 21 31.64 14.17 -3.00
CA ALA A 21 32.65 13.11 -3.06
C ALA A 21 32.35 12.13 -4.20
N VAL A 22 31.10 11.73 -4.40
CA VAL A 22 30.68 10.87 -5.51
C VAL A 22 30.99 11.53 -6.87
N MET A 23 30.73 12.84 -7.00
CA MET A 23 31.08 13.63 -8.19
C MET A 23 32.58 13.69 -8.43
N LEU A 24 33.35 14.04 -7.39
CA LEU A 24 34.81 14.20 -7.46
C LEU A 24 35.50 12.87 -7.78
N ILE A 25 35.09 11.79 -7.13
CA ILE A 25 35.61 10.44 -7.39
C ILE A 25 35.29 10.01 -8.82
N SER A 26 34.08 10.30 -9.32
CA SER A 26 33.69 9.94 -10.69
C SER A 26 34.47 10.76 -11.74
N LEU A 27 34.77 12.03 -11.44
CA LEU A 27 35.62 12.90 -12.25
C LEU A 27 37.06 12.39 -12.30
N LEU A 28 37.67 12.08 -11.14
CA LEU A 28 39.05 11.56 -11.06
C LEU A 28 39.18 10.18 -11.72
N GLN A 29 38.15 9.35 -11.58
CA GLN A 29 38.05 8.08 -12.29
C GLN A 29 37.91 8.27 -13.81
N GLY A 30 37.20 9.30 -14.26
CA GLY A 30 37.08 9.67 -15.67
C GLY A 30 38.41 10.17 -16.25
N TRP A 31 39.09 11.04 -15.51
CA TRP A 31 40.40 11.60 -15.84
C TRP A 31 41.48 10.52 -15.99
N SER A 32 41.54 9.59 -15.03
CA SER A 32 42.53 8.50 -15.02
C SER A 32 42.31 7.45 -16.12
N ARG A 33 41.07 7.27 -16.59
CA ARG A 33 40.71 6.23 -17.58
C ARG A 33 40.72 6.70 -19.04
N GLY A 34 40.59 8.00 -19.29
CA GLY A 34 40.52 8.58 -20.64
C GLY A 34 39.15 8.40 -21.32
N ALA A 35 38.92 9.15 -22.42
CA ALA A 35 37.61 9.33 -23.04
C ALA A 35 36.96 8.03 -23.53
N SER A 36 37.72 7.15 -24.21
CA SER A 36 37.20 5.92 -24.81
C SER A 36 36.70 4.91 -23.79
N ARG A 37 37.42 4.74 -22.67
CA ARG A 37 37.03 3.82 -21.59
C ARG A 37 35.88 4.36 -20.75
N SER A 38 35.83 5.68 -20.54
CA SER A 38 34.73 6.34 -19.82
C SER A 38 33.45 6.36 -20.66
N ALA A 39 33.53 6.59 -21.97
CA ALA A 39 32.40 6.51 -22.90
C ALA A 39 31.78 5.11 -22.94
N GLY A 40 32.61 4.05 -22.97
CA GLY A 40 32.13 2.66 -22.93
C GLY A 40 31.33 2.31 -21.67
N ARG A 41 31.72 2.85 -20.51
CA ARG A 41 30.93 2.69 -19.26
C ARG A 41 29.62 3.47 -19.29
N LEU A 42 29.62 4.71 -19.77
CA LEU A 42 28.39 5.51 -19.89
C LEU A 42 27.38 4.80 -20.81
N LEU A 43 27.84 4.31 -21.96
CA LEU A 43 27.02 3.51 -22.89
C LEU A 43 26.49 2.23 -22.24
N SER A 44 27.31 1.53 -21.43
CA SER A 44 26.83 0.33 -20.71
C SER A 44 25.76 0.67 -19.67
N LEU A 45 25.90 1.78 -18.95
CA LEU A 45 24.91 2.22 -17.96
C LEU A 45 23.59 2.66 -18.61
N LEU A 46 23.66 3.41 -19.71
CA LEU A 46 22.48 3.79 -20.49
C LEU A 46 21.77 2.56 -21.05
N ARG A 47 22.54 1.61 -21.59
CA ARG A 47 22.03 0.33 -22.08
C ARG A 47 21.36 -0.50 -20.98
N GLU A 48 21.99 -0.62 -19.81
CA GLU A 48 21.41 -1.31 -18.65
C GLU A 48 20.13 -0.62 -18.17
N GLY A 49 20.10 0.72 -18.15
CA GLY A 49 18.91 1.51 -17.83
C GLY A 49 17.77 1.24 -18.79
N VAL A 50 18.04 1.25 -20.10
CA VAL A 50 17.04 0.91 -21.14
C VAL A 50 16.52 -0.51 -20.95
N PHE A 51 17.37 -1.49 -20.63
CA PHE A 51 16.91 -2.86 -20.39
C PHE A 51 16.07 -3.01 -19.13
N ILE A 52 16.36 -2.25 -18.07
CA ILE A 52 15.50 -2.21 -16.88
C ILE A 52 14.12 -1.66 -17.23
N LEU A 53 14.06 -0.56 -17.99
CA LEU A 53 12.80 0.03 -18.44
C LEU A 53 12.00 -0.91 -19.33
N VAL A 54 12.66 -1.54 -20.31
CA VAL A 54 12.02 -2.53 -21.19
C VAL A 54 11.53 -3.74 -20.39
N ALA A 55 12.32 -4.26 -19.44
CA ALA A 55 11.89 -5.37 -18.59
C ALA A 55 10.67 -5.00 -17.74
N LEU A 56 10.64 -3.77 -17.21
CA LEU A 56 9.52 -3.27 -16.43
C LEU A 56 8.26 -3.13 -17.29
N VAL A 57 8.37 -2.53 -18.48
CA VAL A 57 7.25 -2.36 -19.41
C VAL A 57 6.72 -3.71 -19.92
N LEU A 58 7.59 -4.69 -20.19
CA LEU A 58 7.18 -6.02 -20.66
C LEU A 58 6.60 -6.90 -19.55
N SER A 59 7.04 -6.71 -18.30
CA SER A 59 6.53 -7.49 -17.16
C SER A 59 5.05 -7.23 -16.86
N VAL A 60 4.56 -5.99 -17.08
CA VAL A 60 3.15 -5.63 -16.85
C VAL A 60 2.17 -6.42 -17.73
N PRO A 61 2.23 -6.37 -19.08
CA PRO A 61 1.29 -7.11 -19.94
C PRO A 61 1.42 -8.61 -19.76
N PHE A 62 2.64 -9.13 -19.53
CA PHE A 62 2.83 -10.55 -19.22
C PHE A 62 2.12 -10.93 -17.93
N THR A 63 2.25 -10.12 -16.88
CA THR A 63 1.59 -10.36 -15.59
C THR A 63 0.07 -10.28 -15.72
N LEU A 64 -0.45 -9.31 -16.47
CA LEU A 64 -1.89 -9.20 -16.75
C LEU A 64 -2.43 -10.42 -17.49
N TRP A 65 -1.66 -10.98 -18.42
CA TRP A 65 -2.03 -12.20 -19.14
C TRP A 65 -1.89 -13.48 -18.29
N ALA A 66 -0.86 -13.56 -17.46
CA ALA A 66 -0.58 -14.73 -16.63
C ALA A 66 -1.49 -14.82 -15.40
N SER A 67 -1.84 -13.67 -14.80
CA SER A 67 -2.66 -13.59 -13.58
C SER A 67 -3.98 -14.39 -13.65
N PRO A 68 -4.84 -14.25 -14.67
CA PRO A 68 -6.09 -15.02 -14.73
C PRO A 68 -5.85 -16.53 -14.91
N LYS A 69 -4.81 -16.93 -15.64
CA LYS A 69 -4.48 -18.36 -15.83
C LYS A 69 -3.95 -19.00 -14.55
N VAL A 70 -3.13 -18.26 -13.82
CA VAL A 70 -2.59 -18.69 -12.52
C VAL A 70 -3.71 -18.75 -11.49
N GLN A 71 -4.69 -17.84 -11.54
CA GLN A 71 -5.90 -17.92 -10.70
C GLN A 71 -6.63 -19.25 -10.91
N GLU A 72 -7.00 -19.55 -12.16
CA GLU A 72 -7.76 -20.74 -12.50
C GLU A 72 -7.03 -22.02 -12.07
N TRP A 73 -5.71 -22.07 -12.32
CA TRP A 73 -4.86 -23.18 -11.90
C TRP A 73 -4.79 -23.32 -10.37
N LEU A 74 -4.59 -22.22 -9.65
CA LEU A 74 -4.52 -22.24 -8.18
C LEU A 74 -5.86 -22.62 -7.56
N THR A 75 -6.98 -22.11 -8.07
CA THR A 75 -8.31 -22.46 -7.58
C THR A 75 -8.60 -23.95 -7.75
N GLN A 76 -8.21 -24.56 -8.87
CA GLN A 76 -8.31 -26.01 -9.06
C GLN A 76 -7.41 -26.78 -8.07
N TYR A 77 -6.20 -26.28 -7.83
CA TYR A 77 -5.24 -26.89 -6.92
C TYR A 77 -5.68 -26.81 -5.44
N THR A 78 -6.23 -25.68 -5.01
CA THR A 78 -6.70 -25.46 -3.63
C THR A 78 -8.07 -26.09 -3.35
N SER A 79 -8.81 -26.50 -4.38
CA SER A 79 -10.05 -27.28 -4.21
C SER A 79 -9.78 -28.72 -3.78
N ALA A 80 -8.54 -29.20 -3.89
CA ALA A 80 -8.12 -30.56 -3.55
C ALA A 80 -7.33 -30.63 -2.23
N ILE A 81 -7.60 -29.73 -1.26
CA ILE A 81 -6.92 -29.75 0.04
C ILE A 81 -7.22 -31.09 0.74
N PRO A 82 -6.20 -31.86 1.16
CA PRO A 82 -6.39 -33.13 1.83
C PRO A 82 -7.11 -32.94 3.17
N ASN A 83 -8.17 -33.72 3.40
CA ASN A 83 -8.94 -33.71 4.65
C ASN A 83 -8.23 -34.52 5.75
N ARG A 84 -7.00 -34.10 6.11
CA ARG A 84 -6.14 -34.69 7.16
C ARG A 84 -5.49 -33.56 7.96
N ASP A 85 -5.01 -33.87 9.17
CA ASP A 85 -4.21 -32.93 9.94
C ASP A 85 -2.93 -32.56 9.16
N LEU A 86 -2.85 -31.30 8.76
CA LEU A 86 -1.73 -30.73 8.03
C LEU A 86 -0.67 -30.25 9.01
N SER A 87 0.60 -30.52 8.70
CA SER A 87 1.72 -29.93 9.44
C SER A 87 1.74 -28.40 9.29
N VAL A 88 2.38 -27.71 10.23
CA VAL A 88 2.48 -26.23 10.23
C VAL A 88 3.03 -25.68 8.89
N TRP A 89 3.99 -26.37 8.28
CA TRP A 89 4.56 -25.97 6.99
C TRP A 89 3.61 -26.19 5.82
N GLU A 90 2.84 -27.28 5.83
CA GLU A 90 1.78 -27.52 4.85
C GLU A 90 0.67 -26.48 4.98
N GLN A 91 0.28 -26.11 6.20
CA GLN A 91 -0.71 -25.06 6.45
C GLN A 91 -0.24 -23.71 5.87
N ILE A 92 0.99 -23.28 6.17
CA ILE A 92 1.55 -22.03 5.63
C ILE A 92 1.57 -22.06 4.09
N TYR A 93 1.97 -23.19 3.50
CA TYR A 93 2.01 -23.35 2.05
C TYR A 93 0.61 -23.25 1.43
N TYR A 94 -0.37 -23.99 1.94
CA TYR A 94 -1.74 -23.96 1.41
C TYR A 94 -2.43 -22.62 1.65
N THR A 95 -2.21 -21.97 2.79
CA THR A 95 -2.69 -20.61 3.05
C THR A 95 -2.09 -19.60 2.07
N PHE A 96 -0.81 -19.73 1.73
CA PHE A 96 -0.19 -18.86 0.74
C PHE A 96 -0.71 -19.14 -0.67
N MET A 97 -0.89 -20.40 -1.05
CA MET A 97 -1.45 -20.79 -2.35
C MET A 97 -2.91 -20.33 -2.51
N SER A 98 -3.75 -20.49 -1.49
CA SER A 98 -5.13 -19.98 -1.49
C SER A 98 -5.16 -18.47 -1.55
N SER A 99 -4.30 -17.79 -0.80
CA SER A 99 -4.16 -16.33 -0.85
C SER A 99 -3.79 -15.85 -2.27
N MET A 100 -2.89 -16.52 -2.98
CA MET A 100 -2.59 -16.15 -4.37
C MET A 100 -3.75 -16.45 -5.35
N ALA A 101 -4.61 -17.43 -5.05
CA ALA A 101 -5.81 -17.69 -5.84
C ALA A 101 -6.86 -16.58 -5.64
N ASP A 102 -7.07 -16.19 -4.39
CA ASP A 102 -8.19 -15.36 -3.97
C ASP A 102 -7.91 -13.86 -4.07
N PHE A 103 -6.64 -13.44 -3.98
CA PHE A 103 -6.24 -12.03 -3.98
C PHE A 103 -5.53 -11.63 -5.31
N PRO A 104 -6.22 -10.88 -6.19
CA PRO A 104 -5.66 -10.46 -7.48
C PRO A 104 -4.40 -9.60 -7.36
N LEU A 105 -4.33 -8.68 -6.39
CA LEU A 105 -3.15 -7.83 -6.18
C LEU A 105 -1.93 -8.61 -5.69
N LEU A 106 -2.10 -9.52 -4.73
CA LEU A 106 -1.02 -10.37 -4.25
C LEU A 106 -0.45 -11.21 -5.39
N ARG A 107 -1.33 -11.85 -6.16
CA ARG A 107 -0.94 -12.61 -7.35
C ARG A 107 -0.23 -11.73 -8.38
N PHE A 108 -0.77 -10.55 -8.66
CA PHE A 108 -0.14 -9.59 -9.57
C PHE A 108 1.26 -9.21 -9.10
N ALA A 109 1.43 -8.86 -7.82
CA ALA A 109 2.73 -8.47 -7.27
C ALA A 109 3.76 -9.61 -7.37
N VAL A 110 3.39 -10.82 -6.98
CA VAL A 110 4.26 -12.00 -7.06
C VAL A 110 4.64 -12.32 -8.51
N LEU A 111 3.66 -12.36 -9.41
CA LEU A 111 3.90 -12.63 -10.84
C LEU A 111 4.67 -11.50 -11.53
N PHE A 112 4.49 -10.25 -11.12
CA PHE A 112 5.26 -9.11 -11.59
C PHE A 112 6.73 -9.24 -11.21
N ILE A 113 7.02 -9.56 -9.95
CA ILE A 113 8.40 -9.76 -9.47
C ILE A 113 9.07 -10.94 -10.22
N LEU A 114 8.35 -12.05 -10.36
CA LEU A 114 8.85 -13.24 -11.07
C LEU A 114 9.09 -12.95 -12.56
N SER A 115 8.12 -12.36 -13.25
CA SER A 115 8.23 -12.04 -14.67
C SER A 115 9.31 -11.00 -14.95
N TYR A 116 9.40 -9.95 -14.12
CA TYR A 116 10.50 -8.98 -14.18
C TYR A 116 11.85 -9.67 -14.03
N SER A 117 11.99 -10.58 -13.06
CA SER A 117 13.24 -11.29 -12.82
C SER A 117 13.63 -12.20 -13.99
N ILE A 118 12.67 -12.90 -14.57
CA ILE A 118 12.87 -13.77 -15.74
C ILE A 118 13.22 -12.94 -16.98
N ILE A 119 12.46 -11.88 -17.29
CA ILE A 119 12.72 -11.00 -18.44
C ILE A 119 14.10 -10.36 -18.28
N ARG A 120 14.47 -9.92 -17.08
CA ARG A 120 15.81 -9.35 -16.81
C ARG A 120 16.92 -10.37 -17.02
N LEU A 121 16.70 -11.63 -16.62
CA LEU A 121 17.64 -12.71 -16.88
C LEU A 121 17.77 -12.97 -18.40
N LEU A 122 16.65 -13.05 -19.12
CA LEU A 122 16.62 -13.25 -20.58
C LEU A 122 17.30 -12.10 -21.33
N MET A 123 17.06 -10.85 -20.92
CA MET A 123 17.71 -9.68 -21.50
C MET A 123 19.23 -9.71 -21.26
N ARG A 124 19.69 -10.17 -20.09
CA ARG A 124 21.13 -10.39 -19.84
C ARG A 124 21.71 -11.44 -20.79
N TRP A 125 21.05 -12.58 -20.98
CA TRP A 125 21.46 -13.59 -21.94
C TRP A 125 21.47 -13.06 -23.38
N LEU A 126 20.43 -12.32 -23.77
CA LEU A 126 20.33 -11.68 -25.08
C LEU A 126 21.48 -10.68 -25.31
N THR A 127 21.89 -9.93 -24.29
CA THR A 127 23.02 -9.01 -24.43
C THR A 127 24.34 -9.73 -24.66
N VAL A 128 24.54 -10.88 -24.01
CA VAL A 128 25.73 -11.72 -24.20
C VAL A 128 25.74 -12.35 -25.59
N LEU A 129 24.57 -12.69 -26.14
CA LEU A 129 24.44 -13.34 -27.44
C LEU A 129 24.52 -12.35 -28.61
N VAL A 130 23.86 -11.19 -28.51
CA VAL A 130 23.81 -10.17 -29.57
C VAL A 130 25.08 -9.35 -29.64
N PHE A 131 25.67 -9.01 -28.50
CA PHE A 131 26.88 -8.17 -28.45
C PHE A 131 28.16 -8.98 -28.22
N GLY A 132 28.04 -10.31 -28.16
CA GLY A 132 29.11 -11.22 -27.77
C GLY A 132 29.44 -11.08 -26.28
N GLY A 133 29.84 -12.18 -25.63
CA GLY A 133 30.28 -12.24 -24.22
C GLY A 133 31.59 -11.49 -23.94
N LYS A 134 31.68 -10.22 -24.33
CA LYS A 134 32.72 -9.27 -23.96
C LYS A 134 32.13 -8.10 -23.17
N ASN A 135 31.12 -8.37 -22.35
CA ASN A 135 30.93 -7.54 -21.17
C ASN A 135 32.02 -7.95 -20.17
N ALA A 136 33.07 -7.12 -20.14
CA ALA A 136 34.21 -7.10 -19.22
C ALA A 136 35.54 -7.66 -19.77
N LEU A 137 36.56 -6.78 -19.74
CA LEU A 137 37.88 -7.00 -19.14
C LEU A 137 39.16 -7.01 -20.00
N PHE A 138 39.21 -7.47 -21.26
CA PHE A 138 40.52 -7.51 -21.95
C PHE A 138 40.43 -7.29 -23.47
N ALA A 139 40.57 -6.04 -23.90
CA ALA A 139 41.52 -5.77 -24.97
C ALA A 139 42.84 -5.42 -24.26
N PRO A 140 43.97 -6.11 -24.48
CA PRO A 140 45.27 -5.61 -24.09
C PRO A 140 45.59 -4.41 -24.99
N GLY A 141 44.87 -3.30 -24.76
CA GLY A 141 45.18 -2.01 -25.35
C GLY A 141 46.47 -1.54 -24.71
N THR A 142 47.51 -1.51 -25.53
CA THR A 142 48.84 -0.97 -25.25
C THR A 142 48.77 0.22 -24.27
N ARG A 143 49.69 0.24 -23.30
CA ARG A 143 49.89 1.35 -22.35
C ARG A 143 50.34 2.61 -23.09
N GLN A 144 49.50 3.19 -23.93
CA GLN A 144 49.70 4.57 -24.38
C GLN A 144 49.01 5.48 -23.39
N SER A 145 49.80 6.36 -22.78
CA SER A 145 49.30 7.42 -21.91
C SER A 145 48.24 8.21 -22.66
N ALA A 146 47.00 8.16 -22.18
CA ALA A 146 45.92 8.96 -22.75
C ALA A 146 46.36 10.43 -22.84
N SER A 147 46.24 11.03 -24.03
CA SER A 147 46.56 12.45 -24.26
C SER A 147 45.78 13.34 -23.29
N LEU A 148 46.30 14.54 -23.00
CA LEU A 148 45.63 15.51 -22.13
C LEU A 148 44.18 15.77 -22.56
N LEU A 149 43.93 15.82 -23.87
CA LEU A 149 42.59 15.95 -24.45
C LEU A 149 41.68 14.74 -24.11
N SER A 150 42.21 13.51 -24.14
CA SER A 150 41.48 12.30 -23.78
C SER A 150 41.21 12.20 -22.28
N ARG A 151 42.11 12.71 -21.42
CA ARG A 151 41.89 12.78 -19.96
C ARG A 151 40.84 13.83 -19.61
N LEU A 152 40.87 14.99 -20.27
CA LEU A 152 39.84 16.03 -20.13
C LEU A 152 38.46 15.52 -20.58
N ALA A 153 38.36 14.92 -21.76
CA ALA A 153 37.12 14.32 -22.24
C ALA A 153 36.66 13.15 -21.34
N GLY A 154 37.60 12.35 -20.83
CA GLY A 154 37.33 11.30 -19.84
C GLY A 154 36.77 11.86 -18.52
N ALA A 155 37.28 12.99 -18.03
CA ALA A 155 36.78 13.67 -16.84
C ALA A 155 35.39 14.27 -17.05
N VAL A 156 35.10 14.85 -18.23
CA VAL A 156 33.75 15.31 -18.59
C VAL A 156 32.76 14.15 -18.58
N ILE A 157 33.11 13.02 -19.19
CA ILE A 157 32.27 11.81 -19.16
C ILE A 157 32.13 11.26 -17.73
N GLY A 158 33.22 11.30 -16.94
CA GLY A 158 33.19 10.93 -15.53
C GLY A 158 32.26 11.81 -14.69
N LEU A 159 32.19 13.11 -15.01
CA LEU A 159 31.29 14.07 -14.39
C LEU A 159 29.82 13.76 -14.74
N LEU A 160 29.54 13.41 -16.00
CA LEU A 160 28.19 12.98 -16.42
C LEU A 160 27.75 11.68 -15.71
N ILE A 161 28.65 10.70 -15.58
CA ILE A 161 28.38 9.47 -14.82
C ILE A 161 28.18 9.77 -13.33
N GLY A 162 28.99 10.66 -12.77
CA GLY A 162 28.86 11.14 -11.39
C GLY A 162 27.49 11.79 -11.15
N ALA A 163 27.04 12.65 -12.07
CA ALA A 163 25.74 13.29 -11.99
C ALA A 163 24.60 12.27 -12.01
N GLY A 164 24.68 11.25 -12.88
CA GLY A 164 23.73 10.14 -12.89
C GLY A 164 23.66 9.37 -11.57
N ARG A 165 24.81 9.13 -10.91
CA ARG A 165 24.85 8.48 -9.59
C ARG A 165 24.25 9.36 -8.50
N CYS A 166 24.53 10.66 -8.52
CA CYS A 166 23.93 11.61 -7.58
C CYS A 166 22.42 11.66 -7.72
N ILE A 167 21.88 11.60 -8.95
CA ILE A 167 20.43 11.52 -9.19
C ILE A 167 19.83 10.26 -8.53
N VAL A 168 20.47 9.10 -8.67
CA VAL A 168 20.00 7.86 -8.03
C VAL A 168 20.03 7.97 -6.50
N VAL A 169 21.09 8.54 -5.93
CA VAL A 169 21.20 8.76 -4.48
C VAL A 169 20.11 9.71 -3.99
N VAL A 170 19.86 10.81 -4.70
CA VAL A 170 18.77 11.76 -4.38
C VAL A 170 17.40 11.08 -4.47
N ALA A 171 17.16 10.25 -5.49
CA ALA A 171 15.91 9.49 -5.61
C ALA A 171 15.71 8.49 -4.45
N LEU A 172 16.77 7.80 -4.03
CA LEU A 172 16.71 6.89 -2.87
C LEU A 172 16.46 7.64 -1.56
N LEU A 173 17.11 8.78 -1.35
CA LEU A 173 16.88 9.65 -0.21
C LEU A 173 15.44 10.19 -0.20
N PHE A 174 14.88 10.49 -1.37
CA PHE A 174 13.49 10.90 -1.50
C PHE A 174 12.50 9.80 -1.15
N VAL A 175 12.73 8.58 -1.64
CA VAL A 175 11.90 7.42 -1.26
C VAL A 175 11.99 7.20 0.26
N PHE A 176 13.18 7.28 0.85
CA PHE A 176 13.35 7.15 2.28
C PHE A 176 12.63 8.26 3.07
N ALA A 177 12.80 9.52 2.67
CA ALA A 177 12.13 10.67 3.28
C ALA A 177 10.60 10.55 3.19
N SER A 178 10.10 10.05 2.06
CA SER A 178 8.66 9.83 1.84
C SER A 178 8.09 8.68 2.67
N LEU A 179 8.88 7.64 2.96
CA LEU A 179 8.46 6.49 3.77
C LEU A 179 8.57 6.76 5.28
N TYR A 180 9.46 7.67 5.70
CA TYR A 180 9.73 7.99 7.10
C TYR A 180 9.79 9.50 7.36
N PRO A 181 8.67 10.24 7.20
CA PRO A 181 8.66 11.71 7.28
C PRO A 181 9.10 12.26 8.65
N ASP A 182 8.77 11.57 9.75
CA ASP A 182 9.03 12.06 11.11
C ASP A 182 10.45 11.81 11.63
N SER A 183 11.29 11.11 10.85
CA SER A 183 12.63 10.75 11.30
C SER A 183 13.55 11.98 11.40
N SER A 184 14.41 12.01 12.41
CA SER A 184 15.43 13.07 12.56
C SER A 184 16.39 13.14 11.36
N PHE A 185 16.59 12.01 10.69
CA PHE A 185 17.38 11.91 9.46
C PHE A 185 16.68 12.54 8.26
N THR A 186 15.35 12.39 8.12
CA THR A 186 14.58 13.01 7.04
C THR A 186 14.66 14.53 7.10
N ARG A 187 14.47 15.11 8.29
CA ARG A 187 14.66 16.56 8.52
C ARG A 187 16.08 17.03 8.18
N TYR A 188 17.09 16.22 8.47
CA TYR A 188 18.49 16.52 8.13
C TYR A 188 18.77 16.47 6.62
N VAL A 189 18.17 15.51 5.91
CA VAL A 189 18.27 15.36 4.45
C VAL A 189 17.55 16.50 3.73
N GLU A 190 16.34 16.86 4.19
CA GLU A 190 15.55 17.96 3.63
C GLU A 190 16.18 19.34 3.86
N ALA A 191 16.98 19.49 4.91
CA ALA A 191 17.78 20.70 5.13
C ALA A 191 18.95 20.84 4.13
N SER A 192 19.26 19.83 3.31
CA SER A 192 20.33 19.93 2.29
C SER A 192 19.85 20.70 1.05
N PRO A 193 20.48 21.84 0.69
CA PRO A 193 20.13 22.60 -0.50
C PRO A 193 20.33 21.82 -1.81
N ILE A 194 21.32 20.91 -1.85
CA ILE A 194 21.63 20.09 -3.02
C ILE A 194 20.57 18.99 -3.22
N TYR A 195 20.08 18.40 -2.12
CA TYR A 195 18.98 17.45 -2.15
C TYR A 195 17.69 18.12 -2.61
N GLN A 196 17.32 19.27 -2.03
CA GLN A 196 16.10 20.01 -2.39
C GLN A 196 16.09 20.39 -3.88
N GLU A 197 17.20 20.92 -4.39
CA GLU A 197 17.31 21.30 -5.80
C GLU A 197 17.29 20.08 -6.73
N GLY A 198 17.92 18.96 -6.32
CA GLY A 198 17.92 17.70 -7.05
C GLY A 198 16.53 17.04 -7.10
N ALA A 199 15.83 17.02 -5.97
CA ALA A 199 14.47 16.51 -5.86
C ALA A 199 13.51 17.34 -6.73
N LYS A 200 13.56 18.67 -6.63
CA LYS A 200 12.73 19.56 -7.45
C LYS A 200 12.92 19.36 -8.95
N ARG A 201 14.15 19.29 -9.44
CA ARG A 201 14.42 19.22 -10.88
C ARG A 201 14.21 17.84 -11.51
N VAL A 202 14.38 16.77 -10.74
CA VAL A 202 14.28 15.40 -11.26
C VAL A 202 12.88 14.83 -11.02
N ILE A 203 12.30 15.08 -9.85
CA ILE A 203 11.10 14.38 -9.40
C ILE A 203 9.84 15.11 -9.86
N GLU A 204 9.81 16.44 -9.80
CA GLU A 204 8.65 17.27 -10.21
C GLU A 204 8.22 17.01 -11.68
N PRO A 205 9.13 16.86 -12.67
CA PRO A 205 8.75 16.52 -14.05
C PRO A 205 8.30 15.07 -14.24
N LEU A 206 8.83 14.13 -13.44
CA LEU A 206 8.48 12.71 -13.49
C LEU A 206 7.14 12.41 -12.78
N SER A 207 6.80 13.19 -11.76
CA SER A 207 5.58 13.04 -10.96
C SER A 207 4.38 13.78 -11.56
N GLY A 208 4.57 14.92 -12.23
CA GLY A 208 3.49 15.81 -12.66
C GLY A 208 2.38 15.18 -13.53
N ASN A 209 2.72 14.21 -14.40
CA ASN A 209 1.73 13.55 -15.28
C ASN A 209 1.28 12.17 -14.76
N LEU A 210 2.12 11.46 -14.00
CA LEU A 210 1.77 10.13 -13.46
C LEU A 210 0.90 10.25 -12.19
N VAL A 211 1.18 11.25 -11.36
CA VAL A 211 0.44 11.55 -10.11
C VAL A 211 -0.96 12.07 -10.39
N LYS A 212 -1.15 12.82 -11.48
CA LYS A 212 -2.43 13.47 -11.79
C LYS A 212 -3.45 12.52 -12.43
N ASP A 213 -2.99 11.60 -13.28
CA ASP A 213 -3.90 10.78 -14.11
C ASP A 213 -4.02 9.32 -13.67
N LYS A 214 -2.94 8.72 -13.14
CA LYS A 214 -2.92 7.25 -12.86
C LYS A 214 -2.85 6.90 -11.39
N LEU A 215 -2.25 7.76 -10.57
CA LEU A 215 -2.22 7.56 -9.12
C LEU A 215 -3.62 7.52 -8.50
N PRO A 216 -4.59 8.39 -8.86
CA PRO A 216 -5.93 8.31 -8.29
C PRO A 216 -6.64 6.98 -8.62
N VAL A 217 -6.40 6.41 -9.81
CA VAL A 217 -7.00 5.13 -10.22
C VAL A 217 -6.35 3.95 -9.50
N PHE A 218 -5.03 3.97 -9.37
CA PHE A 218 -4.28 2.94 -8.62
C PHE A 218 -4.62 2.99 -7.12
N THR A 219 -4.64 4.19 -6.53
CA THR A 219 -5.03 4.39 -5.12
C THR A 219 -6.47 3.96 -4.89
N LYS A 220 -7.43 4.31 -5.77
CA LYS A 220 -8.82 3.83 -5.67
C LYS A 220 -8.95 2.31 -5.75
N ALA A 221 -8.18 1.66 -6.62
CA ALA A 221 -8.20 0.20 -6.76
C ALA A 221 -7.60 -0.49 -5.52
N VAL A 222 -6.49 0.04 -5.00
CA VAL A 222 -5.83 -0.46 -3.78
C VAL A 222 -6.67 -0.18 -2.53
N GLU A 223 -7.29 1.00 -2.42
CA GLU A 223 -8.21 1.38 -1.35
C GLU A 223 -9.46 0.49 -1.36
N LYS A 224 -10.02 0.21 -2.55
CA LYS A 224 -11.16 -0.71 -2.71
C LYS A 224 -10.81 -2.14 -2.27
N GLU A 225 -9.62 -2.65 -2.63
CA GLU A 225 -9.17 -3.96 -2.17
C GLU A 225 -8.81 -3.95 -0.69
N LEU A 226 -8.18 -2.90 -0.16
CA LEU A 226 -7.85 -2.77 1.26
C LEU A 226 -9.10 -2.67 2.13
N ASN A 227 -10.09 -1.87 1.72
CA ASN A 227 -11.39 -1.78 2.39
C ASN A 227 -12.17 -3.08 2.28
N GLY A 228 -12.12 -3.76 1.13
CA GLY A 228 -12.68 -5.11 0.97
C GLY A 228 -11.99 -6.16 1.84
N ILE A 229 -10.66 -6.08 2.00
CA ILE A 229 -9.86 -6.93 2.89
C ILE A 229 -10.17 -6.61 4.36
N LEU A 230 -10.33 -5.34 4.74
CA LEU A 230 -10.70 -4.93 6.10
C LEU A 230 -12.13 -5.38 6.43
N GLN A 231 -13.07 -5.20 5.50
CA GLN A 231 -14.46 -5.65 5.65
C GLN A 231 -14.54 -7.18 5.77
N ARG A 232 -13.80 -7.94 4.93
CA ARG A 232 -13.70 -9.40 5.05
C ARG A 232 -12.95 -9.86 6.28
N LYS A 233 -11.92 -9.13 6.72
CA LYS A 233 -11.20 -9.41 7.96
C LYS A 233 -12.18 -9.43 9.14
N TYR A 234 -13.12 -8.48 9.20
CA TYR A 234 -14.15 -8.48 10.23
C TYR A 234 -15.19 -9.61 10.04
N GLU A 235 -15.56 -9.95 8.81
CA GLU A 235 -16.50 -11.07 8.57
C GLU A 235 -15.92 -12.46 8.87
N VAL A 236 -14.61 -12.66 8.69
CA VAL A 236 -13.93 -13.95 8.89
C VAL A 236 -13.41 -14.11 10.32
N ILE A 237 -12.86 -13.06 10.94
CA ILE A 237 -12.35 -13.12 12.32
C ILE A 237 -13.50 -13.30 13.33
N ASP A 238 -14.67 -12.73 13.04
CA ASP A 238 -15.84 -12.78 13.92
C ASP A 238 -16.80 -13.96 13.57
N HIS A 239 -16.31 -15.01 12.88
CA HIS A 239 -17.14 -16.14 12.46
C HIS A 239 -17.56 -17.06 13.62
N ALA A 240 -16.73 -17.18 14.65
CA ALA A 240 -17.07 -17.92 15.86
C ALA A 240 -17.86 -17.00 16.79
N ILE A 241 -19.17 -17.22 16.89
CA ILE A 241 -20.06 -16.48 17.80
C ILE A 241 -19.87 -17.06 19.20
N PRO A 242 -19.41 -16.27 20.19
CA PRO A 242 -19.32 -16.72 21.57
C PRO A 242 -20.70 -17.05 22.17
N ASP A 243 -20.79 -18.10 22.98
CA ASP A 243 -22.05 -18.60 23.55
C ASP A 243 -22.78 -17.56 24.42
N ASP A 244 -22.04 -16.69 25.10
CA ASP A 244 -22.58 -15.62 25.94
C ASP A 244 -23.22 -14.49 25.12
N ILE A 245 -22.62 -14.13 23.98
CA ILE A 245 -23.19 -13.15 23.04
C ILE A 245 -24.45 -13.72 22.38
N ASP A 246 -24.44 -15.00 21.97
CA ASP A 246 -25.63 -15.66 21.43
C ASP A 246 -26.76 -15.72 22.47
N ALA A 247 -26.47 -16.17 23.70
CA ALA A 247 -27.45 -16.24 24.77
C ALA A 247 -28.04 -14.85 25.11
N ALA A 248 -27.20 -13.82 25.16
CA ALA A 248 -27.66 -12.45 25.38
C ALA A 248 -28.55 -11.96 24.24
N ALA A 249 -28.15 -12.19 22.98
CA ALA A 249 -28.93 -11.81 21.82
C ALA A 249 -30.28 -12.55 21.77
N ALA A 250 -30.31 -13.84 22.10
CA ALA A 250 -31.52 -14.66 22.20
C ALA A 250 -32.50 -14.13 23.26
N GLU A 251 -32.00 -13.72 24.43
CA GLU A 251 -32.85 -13.12 25.47
C GLU A 251 -33.37 -11.74 25.05
N ILE A 252 -32.55 -10.91 24.38
CA ILE A 252 -32.97 -9.58 23.90
C ILE A 252 -34.10 -9.70 22.86
N VAL A 253 -33.98 -10.63 21.92
CA VAL A 253 -34.97 -10.81 20.85
C VAL A 253 -36.17 -11.65 21.27
N LYS A 254 -36.23 -12.11 22.52
CA LYS A 254 -37.28 -13.00 23.02
C LYS A 254 -38.69 -12.45 22.79
N GLY A 255 -39.50 -13.21 22.07
CA GLY A 255 -40.87 -12.81 21.71
C GLY A 255 -40.96 -11.83 20.53
N ALA A 256 -39.86 -11.49 19.87
CA ALA A 256 -39.88 -10.87 18.54
C ALA A 256 -40.36 -11.90 17.50
N LYS A 257 -41.29 -11.47 16.65
CA LYS A 257 -41.93 -12.32 15.63
C LYS A 257 -41.39 -12.07 14.22
N THR A 258 -40.77 -10.91 13.99
CA THR A 258 -40.27 -10.50 12.68
C THR A 258 -38.78 -10.18 12.73
N ASP A 259 -38.12 -10.28 11.57
CA ASP A 259 -36.71 -9.88 11.43
C ASP A 259 -36.49 -8.42 11.84
N GLU A 260 -37.45 -7.54 11.54
CA GLU A 260 -37.39 -6.14 11.90
C GLU A 260 -37.46 -5.92 13.41
N GLU A 261 -38.36 -6.63 14.10
CA GLU A 261 -38.44 -6.58 15.57
C GLU A 261 -37.16 -7.10 16.23
N LYS A 262 -36.59 -8.19 15.71
CA LYS A 262 -35.29 -8.70 16.18
C LYS A 262 -34.19 -7.66 15.97
N ALA A 263 -34.07 -7.16 14.74
CA ALA A 263 -33.05 -6.17 14.36
C ALA A 263 -33.15 -4.90 15.19
N ARG A 264 -34.37 -4.42 15.45
CA ARG A 264 -34.66 -3.22 16.24
C ARG A 264 -34.28 -3.39 17.70
N ARG A 265 -34.65 -4.51 18.34
CA ARG A 265 -34.30 -4.76 19.75
C ARG A 265 -32.81 -4.87 19.98
N LEU A 266 -32.09 -5.51 19.06
CA LEU A 266 -30.63 -5.56 19.09
C LEU A 266 -30.02 -4.17 18.90
N TYR A 267 -30.57 -3.37 18.00
CA TYR A 267 -30.14 -1.99 17.74
C TYR A 267 -30.30 -1.13 19.00
N ASP A 268 -31.49 -1.18 19.61
CA ASP A 268 -31.79 -0.43 20.83
C ASP A 268 -30.88 -0.88 21.98
N TRP A 269 -30.62 -2.20 22.11
CA TRP A 269 -29.74 -2.71 23.16
C TRP A 269 -28.29 -2.24 22.96
N VAL A 270 -27.70 -2.41 21.77
CA VAL A 270 -26.31 -1.98 21.53
C VAL A 270 -26.19 -0.48 21.71
N GLY A 271 -27.12 0.28 21.13
CA GLY A 271 -27.13 1.74 21.19
C GLY A 271 -27.29 2.32 22.59
N THR A 272 -28.01 1.63 23.48
CA THR A 272 -28.21 2.10 24.86
C THR A 272 -27.18 1.56 25.83
N ARG A 273 -26.64 0.35 25.61
CA ARG A 273 -25.75 -0.34 26.56
C ARG A 273 -24.27 -0.11 26.30
N VAL A 274 -23.86 0.22 25.08
CA VAL A 274 -22.47 0.56 24.78
C VAL A 274 -22.25 2.07 24.94
N GLN A 275 -21.10 2.47 25.46
CA GLN A 275 -20.66 3.85 25.61
C GLN A 275 -19.57 4.18 24.58
N TYR A 276 -19.63 5.38 24.02
CA TYR A 276 -18.66 5.82 23.03
C TYR A 276 -17.31 6.11 23.71
N ASP A 277 -16.24 5.52 23.21
CA ASP A 277 -14.90 5.66 23.77
C ASP A 277 -14.14 6.82 23.11
N TYR A 278 -14.29 8.01 23.68
CA TYR A 278 -13.56 9.20 23.26
C TYR A 278 -12.05 9.09 23.52
N GLY A 279 -11.62 8.32 24.53
CA GLY A 279 -10.19 8.14 24.82
C GLY A 279 -9.48 7.36 23.71
N LYS A 280 -10.15 6.33 23.17
CA LYS A 280 -9.67 5.59 21.99
C LYS A 280 -9.57 6.48 20.74
N VAL A 281 -10.48 7.44 20.57
CA VAL A 281 -10.39 8.44 19.50
C VAL A 281 -9.21 9.38 19.74
N ASP A 282 -9.04 9.91 20.95
CA ASP A 282 -7.92 10.80 21.30
C ASP A 282 -6.56 10.13 21.10
N ASP A 283 -6.41 8.86 21.52
CA ASP A 283 -5.18 8.10 21.31
C ASP A 283 -4.86 7.91 19.83
N TYR A 284 -5.88 7.70 18.99
CA TYR A 284 -5.70 7.62 17.55
C TYR A 284 -5.35 8.98 16.93
N GLU A 285 -6.13 10.03 17.21
CA GLU A 285 -5.97 11.35 16.58
C GLU A 285 -4.72 12.08 17.06
N GLN A 286 -4.37 11.98 18.35
CA GLN A 286 -3.28 12.73 18.95
C GLN A 286 -1.96 11.94 18.97
N LYS A 287 -2.02 10.61 19.07
CA LYS A 287 -0.84 9.74 19.24
C LYS A 287 -0.64 8.75 18.10
N GLY A 288 -1.60 8.61 17.18
CA GLY A 288 -1.54 7.63 16.09
C GLY A 288 -1.66 6.18 16.56
N ILE A 289 -2.18 5.94 17.76
CA ILE A 289 -2.28 4.60 18.36
C ILE A 289 -3.70 4.08 18.17
N TRP A 290 -3.86 3.00 17.40
CA TRP A 290 -5.14 2.32 17.24
C TRP A 290 -5.25 1.12 18.19
N HIS A 291 -6.24 1.16 19.07
CA HIS A 291 -6.57 0.06 19.98
C HIS A 291 -7.63 -0.86 19.34
N GLU A 292 -7.19 -1.81 18.52
CA GLU A 292 -8.09 -2.82 17.92
C GLU A 292 -8.87 -3.58 19.01
N GLN A 293 -10.16 -3.81 18.78
CA GLN A 293 -11.07 -4.40 19.75
C GLN A 293 -11.98 -5.42 19.07
N THR A 294 -12.22 -6.57 19.70
CA THR A 294 -13.15 -7.59 19.19
C THR A 294 -14.59 -7.32 19.64
N PRO A 295 -15.61 -7.92 19.01
CA PRO A 295 -16.98 -7.88 19.50
C PRO A 295 -17.11 -8.35 20.95
N GLN A 296 -16.33 -9.36 21.36
CA GLN A 296 -16.29 -9.84 22.74
C GLN A 296 -15.80 -8.75 23.69
N ASP A 297 -14.69 -8.07 23.37
CA ASP A 297 -14.19 -6.98 24.20
C ASP A 297 -15.21 -5.84 24.33
N THR A 298 -15.95 -5.51 23.26
CA THR A 298 -17.04 -4.51 23.29
C THR A 298 -18.21 -4.99 24.13
N PHE A 299 -18.53 -6.27 24.05
CA PHE A 299 -19.54 -6.89 24.87
C PHE A 299 -19.12 -6.84 26.35
N ASP A 300 -17.89 -7.17 26.71
CA ASP A 300 -17.47 -7.22 28.10
C ASP A 300 -17.31 -5.82 28.72
N THR A 301 -16.64 -4.92 27.99
CA THR A 301 -16.35 -3.57 28.49
C THR A 301 -17.52 -2.60 28.36
N LYS A 302 -18.48 -2.91 27.47
CA LYS A 302 -19.57 -2.02 27.06
C LYS A 302 -19.05 -0.65 26.57
N LYS A 303 -17.87 -0.62 25.97
CA LYS A 303 -17.23 0.59 25.43
C LYS A 303 -16.66 0.33 24.03
N GLY A 304 -16.66 1.34 23.17
CA GLY A 304 -16.05 1.26 21.84
C GLY A 304 -16.32 2.49 20.98
N VAL A 305 -15.84 2.48 19.74
CA VAL A 305 -16.14 3.50 18.71
C VAL A 305 -17.02 2.91 17.61
N CYS A 306 -17.37 3.69 16.57
CA CYS A 306 -18.37 3.31 15.56
C CYS A 306 -18.21 1.90 14.96
N ILE A 307 -16.97 1.48 14.64
CA ILE A 307 -16.71 0.14 14.11
C ILE A 307 -16.96 -0.97 15.15
N ASP A 308 -16.68 -0.72 16.43
CA ASP A 308 -16.87 -1.69 17.52
C ASP A 308 -18.36 -1.92 17.78
N TYR A 309 -19.14 -0.83 17.74
CA TYR A 309 -20.62 -0.89 17.79
C TYR A 309 -21.17 -1.69 16.62
N ALA A 310 -20.72 -1.39 15.40
CA ALA A 310 -21.23 -2.03 14.20
C ALA A 310 -20.89 -3.53 14.15
N ARG A 311 -19.69 -3.92 14.61
CA ARG A 311 -19.28 -5.32 14.69
C ARG A 311 -20.03 -6.09 15.77
N LEU A 312 -20.21 -5.53 16.97
CA LEU A 312 -21.00 -6.16 18.02
C LEU A 312 -22.45 -6.36 17.57
N TYR A 313 -23.07 -5.35 16.98
CA TYR A 313 -24.42 -5.47 16.41
C TYR A 313 -24.49 -6.58 15.36
N ALA A 314 -23.54 -6.62 14.42
CA ALA A 314 -23.53 -7.62 13.36
C ALA A 314 -23.39 -9.04 13.93
N MET A 315 -22.54 -9.25 14.94
CA MET A 315 -22.38 -10.55 15.59
C MET A 315 -23.67 -11.01 16.29
N MET A 316 -24.28 -10.13 17.09
CA MET A 316 -25.55 -10.43 17.76
C MET A 316 -26.67 -10.71 16.74
N ALA A 317 -26.78 -9.91 15.68
CA ALA A 317 -27.80 -10.11 14.65
C ALA A 317 -27.60 -11.42 13.88
N ARG A 318 -26.35 -11.79 13.54
CA ARG A 318 -26.03 -13.08 12.90
C ARG A 318 -26.40 -14.27 13.78
N SER A 319 -26.14 -14.18 15.09
CA SER A 319 -26.51 -15.24 16.05
C SER A 319 -28.01 -15.54 16.04
N GLN A 320 -28.84 -14.52 15.80
CA GLN A 320 -30.30 -14.63 15.77
C GLN A 320 -30.88 -14.87 14.36
N GLY A 321 -30.01 -15.27 13.41
CA GLY A 321 -30.36 -15.65 12.04
C GLY A 321 -30.63 -14.48 11.09
N LEU A 322 -30.26 -13.25 11.46
CA LEU A 322 -30.42 -12.09 10.59
C LEU A 322 -29.25 -11.99 9.60
N GLN A 323 -29.58 -11.68 8.35
CA GLN A 323 -28.58 -11.30 7.36
C GLN A 323 -28.19 -9.83 7.59
N VAL A 324 -26.94 -9.60 7.97
CA VAL A 324 -26.41 -8.28 8.32
C VAL A 324 -25.00 -8.11 7.80
N ARG A 325 -24.68 -6.88 7.38
CA ARG A 325 -23.34 -6.47 6.99
C ARG A 325 -22.91 -5.21 7.73
N VAL A 326 -21.62 -5.13 8.05
CA VAL A 326 -20.98 -3.90 8.50
C VAL A 326 -20.65 -3.07 7.26
N VAL A 327 -20.98 -1.78 7.28
CA VAL A 327 -20.71 -0.83 6.20
C VAL A 327 -19.77 0.24 6.74
N THR A 328 -18.72 0.54 5.99
CA THR A 328 -17.82 1.67 6.25
C THR A 328 -18.07 2.79 5.26
N GLY A 329 -17.78 4.01 5.70
CA GLY A 329 -18.03 5.20 4.92
C GLY A 329 -17.62 6.47 5.63
N GLN A 330 -18.31 7.54 5.27
CA GLN A 330 -18.19 8.85 5.86
C GLN A 330 -19.50 9.22 6.58
N GLY A 331 -19.41 9.58 7.85
CA GLY A 331 -20.51 10.06 8.69
C GLY A 331 -20.45 11.57 8.89
N TYR A 332 -21.60 12.23 8.87
CA TYR A 332 -21.71 13.66 9.15
C TYR A 332 -21.21 14.01 10.56
N ASN A 333 -20.36 15.02 10.68
CA ASN A 333 -19.71 15.38 11.95
C ASN A 333 -20.48 16.45 12.77
N GLY A 334 -21.68 16.85 12.35
CA GLY A 334 -22.47 17.87 13.04
C GLY A 334 -22.08 19.32 12.72
N GLN A 335 -20.93 19.56 12.07
CA GLN A 335 -20.33 20.88 11.84
C GLN A 335 -20.17 21.23 10.35
N GLY A 336 -20.94 20.60 9.48
CA GLY A 336 -20.85 20.80 8.02
C GLY A 336 -19.80 19.94 7.32
N GLY A 337 -19.11 19.05 8.03
CA GLY A 337 -18.12 18.13 7.48
C GLY A 337 -18.50 16.65 7.63
N TYR A 338 -17.65 15.78 7.11
CA TYR A 338 -17.77 14.33 7.22
C TYR A 338 -16.45 13.73 7.70
N GLY A 339 -16.53 12.63 8.44
CA GLY A 339 -15.36 11.85 8.87
C GLY A 339 -15.60 10.35 8.76
N PRO A 340 -14.54 9.51 8.87
CA PRO A 340 -14.65 8.07 8.80
C PRO A 340 -15.69 7.52 9.79
N HIS A 341 -16.58 6.67 9.32
CA HIS A 341 -17.67 6.12 10.11
C HIS A 341 -18.02 4.70 9.69
N ALA A 342 -18.65 3.96 10.59
CA ALA A 342 -19.11 2.59 10.35
C ALA A 342 -20.49 2.38 10.96
N TRP A 343 -21.35 1.66 10.22
CA TRP A 343 -22.73 1.36 10.60
C TRP A 343 -23.13 -0.03 10.06
N ASN A 344 -24.42 -0.36 10.11
CA ASN A 344 -24.93 -1.65 9.66
C ASN A 344 -26.04 -1.52 8.62
N GLU A 345 -26.17 -2.57 7.81
CA GLU A 345 -27.38 -2.81 7.03
C GLU A 345 -27.87 -4.22 7.33
N VAL A 346 -29.17 -4.36 7.58
CA VAL A 346 -29.85 -5.64 7.83
C VAL A 346 -30.82 -5.94 6.69
N TYR A 347 -30.81 -7.16 6.19
CA TYR A 347 -31.77 -7.61 5.19
C TYR A 347 -33.01 -8.15 5.88
N LEU A 348 -34.14 -7.45 5.70
CA LEU A 348 -35.42 -7.85 6.26
C LEU A 348 -36.13 -8.79 5.27
N SER A 349 -36.14 -10.08 5.56
CA SER A 349 -36.63 -11.09 4.61
C SER A 349 -38.10 -10.87 4.20
N GLY A 350 -38.95 -10.49 5.17
CA GLY A 350 -40.36 -10.17 4.95
C GLY A 350 -40.60 -8.98 4.01
N GLN A 351 -39.63 -8.08 3.87
CA GLN A 351 -39.71 -6.90 3.00
C GLN A 351 -38.79 -6.99 1.77
N LYS A 352 -37.96 -8.03 1.68
CA LYS A 352 -36.95 -8.25 0.62
C LYS A 352 -36.07 -7.03 0.35
N LYS A 353 -35.70 -6.30 1.41
CA LYS A 353 -34.90 -5.08 1.30
C LYS A 353 -33.82 -5.01 2.37
N TRP A 354 -32.71 -4.37 2.02
CA TRP A 354 -31.70 -3.94 2.97
C TRP A 354 -32.15 -2.66 3.65
N VAL A 355 -31.98 -2.61 4.96
CA VAL A 355 -32.36 -1.49 5.80
C VAL A 355 -31.13 -0.99 6.54
N PRO A 356 -30.76 0.29 6.42
CA PRO A 356 -29.65 0.85 7.15
C PRO A 356 -30.02 1.13 8.60
N LEU A 357 -29.05 0.95 9.50
CA LEU A 357 -29.15 1.34 10.90
C LEU A 357 -27.78 1.70 11.48
N ASP A 358 -27.75 2.66 12.40
CA ASP A 358 -26.52 3.04 13.10
C ASP A 358 -26.68 3.00 14.63
N PRO A 359 -26.20 1.93 15.30
CA PRO A 359 -26.31 1.81 16.75
C PRO A 359 -25.42 2.82 17.49
N THR A 360 -24.38 3.37 16.86
CA THR A 360 -23.50 4.38 17.45
C THR A 360 -24.27 5.66 17.75
N TRP A 361 -25.14 6.07 16.83
CA TRP A 361 -25.91 7.30 16.93
C TRP A 361 -27.28 7.12 17.60
N ALA A 362 -27.63 5.92 18.07
CA ALA A 362 -28.93 5.64 18.69
C ALA A 362 -29.27 6.55 19.90
N LYS A 363 -28.26 7.11 20.59
CA LYS A 363 -28.48 8.08 21.68
C LYS A 363 -28.85 9.48 21.20
N SER A 364 -28.57 9.83 19.94
CA SER A 364 -28.89 11.14 19.34
C SER A 364 -30.23 11.16 18.59
N GLY A 365 -30.84 10.00 18.35
CA GLY A 365 -32.13 9.87 17.68
C GLY A 365 -32.41 8.45 17.23
N ASP A 366 -33.55 8.24 16.56
CA ASP A 366 -33.86 6.96 15.93
C ASP A 366 -33.14 6.86 14.58
N TRP A 367 -32.06 6.11 14.56
CA TRP A 367 -31.24 5.81 13.38
C TRP A 367 -31.51 4.42 12.83
N PHE A 368 -32.64 3.80 13.16
CA PHE A 368 -33.10 2.57 12.52
C PHE A 368 -33.97 2.92 11.30
N ASN A 369 -33.44 2.73 10.09
CA ASN A 369 -34.11 3.04 8.83
C ASN A 369 -34.71 4.47 8.69
N PRO A 370 -34.04 5.55 9.15
CA PRO A 370 -34.62 6.87 9.05
C PRO A 370 -34.67 7.33 7.59
N PRO A 371 -35.61 8.24 7.26
CA PRO A 371 -35.64 8.86 5.94
C PRO A 371 -34.32 9.61 5.71
N ASN A 372 -33.84 9.60 4.46
CA ASN A 372 -32.60 10.28 4.06
C ASN A 372 -31.33 9.84 4.82
N PHE A 373 -31.24 8.58 5.27
CA PHE A 373 -30.03 8.04 5.92
C PHE A 373 -28.74 8.35 5.13
N ALA A 374 -28.79 8.23 3.81
CA ALA A 374 -27.67 8.52 2.91
C ALA A 374 -27.19 9.98 2.89
N ALA A 375 -27.99 10.93 3.40
CA ALA A 375 -27.58 12.33 3.51
C ALA A 375 -26.59 12.56 4.65
N THR A 376 -26.51 11.65 5.62
CA THR A 376 -25.58 11.73 6.76
C THR A 376 -24.57 10.59 6.78
N HIS A 377 -24.88 9.48 6.10
CA HIS A 377 -24.03 8.31 5.98
C HIS A 377 -23.71 8.06 4.51
N ILE A 378 -22.56 8.55 4.07
CA ILE A 378 -22.07 8.38 2.71
C ILE A 378 -21.23 7.10 2.70
N ARG A 379 -21.77 6.04 2.12
CA ARG A 379 -21.01 4.79 1.92
C ARG A 379 -19.74 5.07 1.13
N ASP A 380 -18.63 4.44 1.52
CA ASP A 380 -17.41 4.50 0.70
C ASP A 380 -17.74 3.97 -0.70
N GLY A 381 -17.58 4.84 -1.70
CA GLY A 381 -17.96 4.54 -3.06
C GLY A 381 -17.06 3.46 -3.66
N VAL A 382 -17.59 2.25 -3.80
CA VAL A 382 -17.50 1.64 -5.13
C VAL A 382 -18.52 2.39 -5.97
N PHE A 383 -18.10 3.50 -6.56
CA PHE A 383 -18.96 4.30 -7.43
C PHE A 383 -19.58 3.39 -8.50
N SER A 384 -20.91 3.54 -8.64
CA SER A 384 -21.76 2.96 -9.67
C SER A 384 -21.24 3.18 -11.09
#